data_AF-A0A803VXT4-F1
#
_entry.id   AF-A0A803VXT4-F1
#
_cell.length_a   1.000
_cell.length_b   1.000
_cell.length_c   1.000
_cell.angle_alpha   90.00
_cell.angle_beta   90.00
_cell.angle_gamma   90.00
#
_symmetry.space_group_name_H-M   'P 1'
#
loop_
_entity.id
_entity.type
_entity.pdbx_description
1 polymer ?
#
loop_
_entity_poly.entity_id
_entity_poly.type
_entity_poly.pdbx_seq_one_letter_code
_entity_poly.pdbx_strand_id
1 'polypeptide(L)'
;MLKTAEKNFKEKHIAFQTSEDCLYLSVYSPAGSSKKDKLPVMVWIHGGNFVFGGTARYDGSALSAYENVVVVIIQYRLGLLGYFK
;
A
#
# COMPACT_ATOMS: atom_id res chain seq x y z
N MET A 1 -11.47 -11.15 -30.71
CA MET A 1 -10.74 -12.09 -29.82
C MET A 1 -9.34 -11.56 -29.44
N LEU A 2 -8.45 -11.19 -30.38
CA LEU A 2 -7.14 -10.60 -30.01
C LEU A 2 -7.25 -9.29 -29.19
N LYS A 3 -8.10 -8.34 -29.62
CA LYS A 3 -8.27 -7.05 -28.90
C LYS A 3 -8.79 -7.20 -27.46
N THR A 4 -9.55 -8.25 -27.19
CA THR A 4 -10.06 -8.58 -25.85
C THR A 4 -8.97 -9.19 -24.98
N ALA A 5 -8.12 -10.04 -25.57
CA ALA A 5 -6.95 -10.59 -24.88
C ALA A 5 -5.90 -9.51 -24.55
N GLU A 6 -5.65 -8.56 -25.47
CA GLU A 6 -4.78 -7.40 -25.23
C GLU A 6 -5.31 -6.49 -24.11
N LYS A 7 -6.64 -6.26 -24.07
CA LYS A 7 -7.29 -5.49 -22.99
C LYS A 7 -7.15 -6.19 -21.64
N ASN A 8 -7.40 -7.50 -21.59
CA ASN A 8 -7.26 -8.32 -20.38
C ASN A 8 -5.80 -8.44 -19.91
N PHE A 9 -4.83 -8.41 -20.83
CA PHE A 9 -3.40 -8.39 -20.51
C PHE A 9 -2.98 -7.03 -19.92
N LYS A 10 -3.49 -5.91 -20.45
CA LYS A 10 -3.29 -4.57 -19.86
C LYS A 10 -3.94 -4.40 -18.49
N GLU A 11 -5.15 -4.93 -18.27
CA GLU A 11 -5.84 -4.87 -16.97
C GLU A 11 -5.14 -5.72 -15.89
N LYS A 12 -4.52 -6.85 -16.25
CA LYS A 12 -3.78 -7.70 -15.30
C LYS A 12 -2.43 -7.13 -14.86
N HIS A 13 -1.88 -6.17 -15.59
CA HIS A 13 -0.63 -5.51 -15.27
C HIS A 13 -0.90 -4.04 -14.95
N ILE A 14 -1.52 -3.78 -13.81
CA ILE A 14 -1.45 -2.44 -13.19
C ILE A 14 0.04 -2.16 -12.98
N ALA A 15 0.61 -1.33 -13.86
CA ALA A 15 2.00 -0.94 -13.75
C ALA A 15 2.15 -0.16 -12.44
N PHE A 16 2.87 -0.73 -11.47
CA PHE A 16 3.31 0.00 -10.30
C PHE A 16 4.06 1.24 -10.80
N GLN A 17 3.46 2.41 -10.62
CA GLN A 17 4.12 3.67 -10.94
C GLN A 17 5.24 3.87 -9.92
N THR A 18 6.47 3.97 -10.41
CA THR A 18 7.66 4.19 -9.60
C THR A 18 8.13 5.63 -9.77
N SER A 19 8.40 6.31 -8.66
CA SER A 19 8.92 7.68 -8.60
C SER A 19 9.87 7.79 -7.41
N GLU A 20 10.81 8.75 -7.44
CA GLU A 20 11.60 9.12 -6.25
C GLU A 20 10.74 9.91 -5.25
N ASP A 21 9.72 10.61 -5.76
CA ASP A 21 8.61 11.12 -4.95
C ASP A 21 7.68 9.95 -4.61
N CYS A 22 8.08 9.15 -3.63
CA CYS A 22 7.38 7.94 -3.20
C CYS A 22 7.05 7.91 -1.71
N LEU A 23 7.33 8.97 -0.95
CA LEU A 23 7.12 9.02 0.51
C LEU A 23 5.65 9.27 0.86
N TYR A 24 4.80 8.35 0.43
CA TYR A 24 3.37 8.33 0.68
C TYR A 24 3.00 7.16 1.60
N LEU A 25 1.81 7.26 2.19
CA LEU A 25 1.24 6.20 3.02
C LEU A 25 -0.24 6.04 2.70
N SER A 26 -0.74 4.82 2.88
CA SER A 26 -2.15 4.47 2.70
C SER A 26 -2.78 4.24 4.07
N VAL A 27 -3.87 4.95 4.36
CA VAL A 27 -4.61 4.85 5.61
C VAL A 27 -5.96 4.18 5.36
N TYR A 28 -6.24 3.15 6.15
CA TYR A 28 -7.52 2.46 6.17
C TYR A 28 -8.12 2.64 7.55
N SER A 29 -9.33 3.21 7.59
CA SER A 29 -10.10 3.41 8.81
C SER A 29 -11.45 2.68 8.71
N PRO A 30 -11.94 2.10 9.81
CA PRO A 30 -13.24 1.43 9.80
C PRO A 30 -14.36 2.45 9.58
N ALA A 31 -15.40 2.03 8.87
CA ALA A 31 -16.55 2.88 8.58
C ALA A 31 -17.28 3.27 9.88
N GLY A 32 -17.70 4.53 9.98
CA GLY A 32 -18.41 5.04 11.16
C GLY A 32 -17.52 5.44 12.33
N SER A 33 -16.19 5.34 12.21
CA SER A 33 -15.26 5.89 13.19
C SER A 33 -15.27 7.43 13.19
N SER A 34 -15.35 8.01 14.38
CA SER A 34 -15.27 9.45 14.62
C SER A 34 -13.86 9.85 15.03
N LYS A 35 -13.49 11.12 14.84
CA LYS A 35 -12.19 11.65 15.31
C LYS A 35 -11.99 11.55 16.84
N LYS A 36 -13.07 11.31 17.60
CA LYS A 36 -13.03 11.15 19.05
C LYS A 36 -12.74 9.71 19.47
N ASP A 37 -12.90 8.76 18.56
CA ASP A 37 -12.70 7.34 18.85
C ASP A 37 -11.20 7.05 18.86
N LYS A 38 -10.69 6.62 20.01
CA LYS A 38 -9.27 6.30 20.21
C LYS A 38 -8.99 4.87 19.75
N LEU A 39 -9.10 4.64 18.44
CA LEU A 39 -8.82 3.34 17.85
C LEU A 39 -7.31 3.03 17.88
N PRO A 40 -6.93 1.76 18.10
CA PRO A 40 -5.54 1.35 17.96
C PRO A 40 -5.08 1.51 16.51
N VAL A 41 -3.83 1.95 16.35
CA VAL A 41 -3.20 2.17 15.04
C VAL A 41 -2.16 1.09 14.82
N MET A 42 -2.31 0.34 13.74
CA MET A 42 -1.34 -0.66 13.31
C MET A 42 -0.58 -0.12 12.08
N VAL A 43 0.73 0.04 12.23
CA VAL A 43 1.61 0.49 11.15
C VAL A 43 2.30 -0.71 10.50
N TRP A 44 2.08 -0.88 9.19
CA TRP A 44 2.66 -1.95 8.40
C TRP A 44 3.85 -1.46 7.57
N ILE A 45 4.98 -2.13 7.74
CA ILE A 45 6.20 -1.91 6.97
C ILE A 45 6.33 -3.10 6.01
N HIS A 46 6.28 -2.82 4.72
CA HIS A 46 6.36 -3.87 3.73
C HIS A 46 7.75 -4.54 3.71
N GLY A 47 7.80 -5.80 3.30
CA GLY A 47 9.05 -6.52 3.09
C GLY A 47 9.69 -6.20 1.73
N GLY A 48 10.57 -7.10 1.27
CA GLY A 48 11.25 -7.00 -0.03
C GLY A 48 12.73 -6.61 0.05
N ASN A 49 13.38 -7.02 1.14
CA ASN A 49 14.83 -6.98 1.34
C ASN A 49 15.46 -5.59 1.10
N PHE A 50 14.73 -4.53 1.42
CA PHE A 50 15.15 -3.13 1.21
C PHE A 50 15.39 -2.73 -0.26
N VAL A 51 15.06 -3.58 -1.23
CA VAL A 51 15.34 -3.35 -2.66
C VAL A 51 14.06 -3.16 -3.48
N PHE A 52 12.97 -3.83 -3.09
CA PHE A 52 11.69 -3.72 -3.78
C PHE A 52 10.53 -3.77 -2.78
N GLY A 53 9.35 -3.30 -3.18
CA GLY A 53 8.16 -3.27 -2.33
C GLY A 53 7.29 -2.05 -2.62
N GLY A 54 6.10 -2.00 -2.03
CA GLY A 54 5.16 -0.92 -2.27
C GLY A 54 3.85 -1.07 -1.48
N THR A 55 3.30 0.03 -0.97
CA THR A 55 2.01 0.11 -0.27
C THR A 55 0.87 -0.44 -1.12
N ALA A 56 0.88 -0.15 -2.42
CA ALA A 56 -0.15 -0.59 -3.37
C ALA A 56 -0.29 -2.11 -3.53
N ARG A 57 0.63 -2.91 -2.96
CA ARG A 57 0.52 -4.39 -2.92
C ARG A 57 -0.37 -4.89 -1.78
N TYR A 58 -0.68 -4.05 -0.81
CA TYR A 58 -1.35 -4.42 0.42
C TYR A 58 -2.68 -3.69 0.52
N ASP A 59 -3.75 -4.41 0.85
CA ASP A 59 -5.06 -3.83 1.15
C ASP A 59 -5.35 -4.00 2.64
N GLY A 60 -5.45 -2.88 3.36
CA GLY A 60 -5.77 -2.84 4.79
C GLY A 60 -7.27 -2.80 5.08
N SER A 61 -8.13 -2.76 4.06
CA SER A 61 -9.58 -2.55 4.22
C SER A 61 -10.26 -3.62 5.07
N ALA A 62 -10.01 -4.90 4.77
CA ALA A 62 -10.60 -6.03 5.48
C ALA A 62 -10.19 -6.03 6.96
N LEU A 63 -8.88 -5.88 7.22
CA LEU A 63 -8.36 -5.92 8.59
C LEU A 63 -8.87 -4.73 9.41
N SER A 64 -8.93 -3.55 8.81
CA SER A 64 -9.47 -2.35 9.46
C SER A 64 -10.94 -2.54 9.85
N ALA A 65 -11.74 -3.14 8.95
CA ALA A 65 -13.16 -3.38 9.18
C ALA A 65 -13.44 -4.48 10.22
N TYR A 66 -12.72 -5.60 10.16
CA TYR A 66 -12.97 -6.74 11.06
C TYR A 66 -12.47 -6.51 12.48
N GLU A 67 -11.30 -5.91 12.64
CA GLU A 67 -10.66 -5.75 13.97
C GLU A 67 -10.87 -4.36 14.56
N ASN A 68 -11.61 -3.49 13.88
CA ASN A 68 -11.86 -2.11 14.28
C ASN A 68 -10.56 -1.34 14.61
N VAL A 69 -9.56 -1.49 13.74
CA VAL A 69 -8.23 -0.87 13.87
C VAL A 69 -7.95 0.07 12.70
N VAL A 70 -7.16 1.11 12.92
CA VAL A 70 -6.65 1.95 11.83
C VAL A 70 -5.39 1.28 11.29
N VAL A 71 -5.41 0.88 10.01
CA VAL A 71 -4.25 0.28 9.34
C VAL A 71 -3.54 1.35 8.53
N VAL A 72 -2.25 1.54 8.79
CA VAL A 72 -1.40 2.49 8.07
C VAL A 72 -0.30 1.72 7.38
N ILE A 73 -0.25 1.79 6.06
CA ILE A 73 0.76 1.11 5.25
C ILE A 73 1.71 2.20 4.73
N ILE A 74 2.99 2.12 5.08
CA ILE A 74 3.96 3.18 4.75
C ILE A 74 4.89 2.79 3.60
N GLN A 75 5.27 3.78 2.80
CA GLN A 75 6.43 3.68 1.91
C GLN A 75 7.70 4.15 2.60
N TYR A 76 8.81 3.53 2.21
CA TYR A 76 10.16 3.98 2.56
C TYR A 76 11.06 3.87 1.32
N ARG A 77 12.17 4.62 1.31
CA ARG A 77 13.12 4.59 0.18
C ARG A 77 13.81 3.23 0.10
N LEU A 78 14.07 2.77 -1.12
CA LEU A 78 14.63 1.45 -1.40
C LEU A 78 15.95 1.57 -2.15
N GLY A 79 16.76 0.51 -2.08
CA GLY A 79 18.04 0.40 -2.78
C GLY A 79 18.97 1.57 -2.47
N LEU A 80 19.63 2.10 -3.50
CA LEU A 80 20.58 3.19 -3.39
C LEU A 80 19.99 4.45 -2.74
N LEU A 81 18.74 4.79 -3.07
CA LEU A 81 18.07 6.00 -2.57
C LEU A 81 17.76 5.96 -1.07
N GLY A 82 17.75 4.77 -0.46
CA GLY A 82 17.47 4.58 0.97
C GLY A 82 18.66 4.11 1.81
N TYR A 83 19.65 3.45 1.20
CA TYR A 83 20.66 2.69 1.94
C TYR A 83 22.10 2.85 1.41
N PHE A 84 22.36 3.88 0.59
CA PHE A 84 23.74 4.25 0.24
C PHE A 84 24.49 4.72 1.49
N LYS A 85 25.74 4.29 1.65
CA LYS A 85 26.65 4.71 2.73
C LYS A 85 27.72 5.65 2.23
#